data_AF-A0A418MJP2-F1
#
_entry.id   AF-A0A418MJP2-F1
#
_cell.length_a   1.000
_cell.length_b   1.000
_cell.length_c   1.000
_cell.angle_alpha   90.00
_cell.angle_beta   90.00
_cell.angle_gamma   90.00
#
_symmetry.space_group_name_H-M   'P 1'
#
loop_
_entity.id
_entity.type
_entity.pdbx_description
1 polymer ?
#
loop_
_entity_poly.entity_id
_entity_poly.type
_entity_poly.pdbx_seq_one_letter_code
_entity_poly.pdbx_strand_id
1 'polypeptide(L)'
;MMKKDNLERFVRDNREAFDDAEPPMGLWSKIESGLGGPGLADPIGNERDDTLSGRVVPLNGNAARGAGGWFNLNWRVAASIAVLLLAGTLLYKNYQPKTAAPSELVAAGPAYAQQVAHYTQLIDNKRAELKQMTGSNPALYEQFSADLDRLEHSYQGLKAELPQNPNQEVLIQAMIQNLQLQINLLNEQLRVIERIKHQNQKANENVV
;
A
#
# COMPACT_ATOMS: atom_id res chain seq x y z
N MET A 1 -4.33 -11.46 -36.98
CA MET A 1 -5.28 -10.57 -36.26
C MET A 1 -6.52 -11.42 -35.99
N MET A 2 -6.62 -12.05 -34.81
CA MET A 2 -7.60 -13.16 -34.60
C MET A 2 -7.88 -13.49 -33.10
N LYS A 3 -7.76 -12.52 -32.19
CA LYS A 3 -7.92 -12.75 -30.73
C LYS A 3 -9.11 -12.02 -30.08
N LYS A 4 -9.68 -10.99 -30.72
CA LYS A 4 -10.85 -10.27 -30.20
C LYS A 4 -12.12 -11.12 -30.27
N ASP A 5 -12.22 -11.97 -31.30
CA ASP A 5 -13.41 -12.74 -31.61
C ASP A 5 -13.71 -13.85 -30.59
N ASN A 6 -12.71 -14.34 -29.85
CA ASN A 6 -12.89 -15.46 -28.93
C ASN A 6 -13.57 -15.02 -27.62
N LEU A 7 -13.17 -13.86 -27.09
CA LEU A 7 -13.78 -13.31 -25.88
C LEU A 7 -15.19 -12.80 -26.17
N GLU A 8 -15.38 -12.15 -27.32
CA GLU A 8 -16.70 -11.66 -27.74
C GLU A 8 -17.70 -12.81 -27.92
N ARG A 9 -17.27 -13.91 -28.55
CA ARG A 9 -18.09 -15.13 -28.64
C ARG A 9 -18.38 -15.72 -27.26
N PHE A 10 -17.36 -15.86 -26.40
CA PHE A 10 -17.54 -16.41 -25.07
C PHE A 10 -18.53 -15.59 -24.23
N VAL A 11 -18.38 -14.27 -24.20
CA VAL A 11 -19.28 -13.38 -23.44
C VAL A 11 -20.69 -13.42 -24.01
N ARG A 12 -20.84 -13.44 -25.34
CA ARG A 12 -22.15 -13.54 -25.99
C ARG A 12 -22.84 -14.87 -25.69
N ASP A 13 -22.10 -15.97 -25.77
CA ASP A 13 -22.63 -17.32 -25.62
C ASP A 13 -22.91 -17.66 -24.13
N ASN A 14 -22.39 -16.88 -23.18
CA ASN A 14 -22.63 -17.03 -21.74
C ASN A 14 -23.47 -15.90 -21.12
N ARG A 15 -23.95 -14.94 -21.93
CA ARG A 15 -24.62 -13.72 -21.43
C ARG A 15 -25.85 -14.02 -20.56
N GLU A 16 -26.66 -15.01 -20.96
CA GLU A 16 -27.84 -15.44 -20.19
C GLU A 16 -27.44 -15.98 -18.81
N ALA A 17 -26.36 -16.78 -18.73
CA ALA A 17 -25.85 -17.30 -17.46
C ALA A 17 -25.30 -16.20 -16.52
N PHE A 18 -24.95 -15.02 -17.04
CA PHE A 18 -24.56 -13.86 -16.23
C PHE A 18 -25.75 -13.03 -15.76
N ASP A 19 -26.82 -12.92 -16.57
CA ASP A 19 -27.99 -12.09 -16.29
C ASP A 19 -29.06 -12.82 -15.46
N ASP A 20 -29.06 -14.16 -15.42
CA ASP A 20 -30.08 -14.98 -14.73
C ASP A 20 -29.86 -15.12 -13.21
N ALA A 21 -28.63 -14.88 -12.73
CA ALA A 21 -28.27 -15.08 -11.33
C ALA A 21 -28.58 -13.82 -10.50
N GLU A 22 -29.84 -13.63 -10.12
CA GLU A 22 -30.19 -12.61 -9.14
C GLU A 22 -29.66 -12.99 -7.75
N PRO A 23 -28.91 -12.10 -7.07
CA PRO A 23 -28.49 -12.38 -5.71
C PRO A 23 -29.73 -12.48 -4.80
N PRO A 24 -29.70 -13.35 -3.76
CA PRO A 24 -30.78 -13.45 -2.79
C PRO A 24 -31.17 -12.08 -2.23
N MET A 25 -32.48 -11.79 -2.17
CA MET A 25 -32.98 -10.58 -1.55
C MET A 25 -32.47 -10.48 -0.09
N GLY A 26 -31.87 -9.34 0.25
CA GLY A 26 -31.29 -9.09 1.57
C GLY A 26 -29.84 -9.55 1.76
N LEU A 27 -29.17 -10.06 0.72
CA LEU A 27 -27.73 -10.40 0.78
C LEU A 27 -26.88 -9.17 1.15
N TRP A 28 -27.24 -7.98 0.66
CA TRP A 28 -26.59 -6.72 1.06
C TRP A 28 -26.77 -6.36 2.53
N SER A 29 -27.95 -6.62 3.11
CA SER A 29 -28.23 -6.34 4.52
C SER A 29 -27.45 -7.28 5.45
N LYS A 30 -27.22 -8.53 5.00
CA LYS A 30 -26.31 -9.47 5.69
C LYS A 30 -24.86 -9.02 5.62
N ILE A 31 -24.39 -8.54 4.45
CA ILE A 31 -23.05 -7.98 4.31
C ILE A 31 -22.88 -6.76 5.21
N GLU A 32 -23.86 -5.85 5.24
CA GLU A 32 -23.86 -4.67 6.10
C GLU A 32 -23.80 -5.04 7.59
N SER A 33 -24.58 -6.03 8.02
CA SER A 33 -24.53 -6.54 9.39
C SER A 33 -23.19 -7.21 9.74
N GLY A 34 -22.52 -7.78 8.74
CA GLY A 34 -21.18 -8.38 8.88
C GLY A 34 -20.05 -7.37 8.92
N LEU A 35 -20.30 -6.12 8.49
CA LEU A 35 -19.32 -5.02 8.46
C LEU A 35 -19.47 -4.03 9.64
N GLY A 36 -20.48 -4.19 10.50
CA GLY A 36 -20.82 -3.23 11.56
C GLY A 36 -20.05 -3.40 12.87
N GLY A 37 -18.94 -2.66 13.03
CA GLY A 37 -18.45 -2.15 14.32
C GLY A 37 -18.80 -0.65 14.46
N PRO A 38 -19.04 -0.14 15.68
CA PRO A 38 -19.90 1.01 15.91
C PRO A 38 -19.20 2.35 15.64
N GLY A 39 -19.86 3.23 14.89
CA GLY A 39 -19.55 4.65 14.93
C GLY A 39 -19.71 5.38 13.61
N LEU A 40 -20.97 5.65 13.22
CA LEU A 40 -21.38 6.87 12.51
C LEU A 40 -22.81 7.24 12.95
N ALA A 41 -22.89 7.90 14.11
CA ALA A 41 -23.99 8.77 14.57
C ALA A 41 -24.23 9.90 13.54
N ASP A 42 -25.37 10.58 13.35
CA ASP A 42 -26.70 10.77 14.00
C ASP A 42 -27.47 11.77 13.05
N PRO A 43 -28.64 12.36 13.36
CA PRO A 43 -29.76 12.01 14.25
C PRO A 43 -31.11 11.99 13.47
N ILE A 44 -32.22 11.53 14.09
CA ILE A 44 -33.59 12.11 14.07
C ILE A 44 -34.54 11.08 14.73
N GLY A 45 -35.26 11.51 15.76
CA GLY A 45 -36.62 11.00 16.02
C GLY A 45 -36.91 10.32 17.35
N ASN A 46 -37.34 11.14 18.30
CA ASN A 46 -38.57 10.98 19.10
C ASN A 46 -38.65 9.96 20.27
N GLU A 47 -38.66 10.57 21.47
CA GLU A 47 -39.40 10.32 22.72
C GLU A 47 -40.02 8.95 23.07
N ARG A 48 -39.80 8.59 24.36
CA ARG A 48 -40.57 7.78 25.35
C ARG A 48 -39.69 6.68 25.95
N ASP A 49 -39.83 6.20 27.17
CA ASP A 49 -40.31 6.67 28.46
C ASP A 49 -39.79 5.59 29.47
N ASP A 50 -39.69 5.95 30.73
CA ASP A 50 -39.85 5.10 31.91
C ASP A 50 -38.82 4.05 32.39
N THR A 51 -38.59 4.13 33.72
CA THR A 51 -38.27 3.09 34.71
C THR A 51 -36.82 2.88 35.21
N LEU A 52 -36.53 3.58 36.32
CA LEU A 52 -36.07 3.04 37.62
C LEU A 52 -35.18 1.77 37.64
N SER A 53 -33.91 1.92 38.01
CA SER A 53 -33.28 1.08 39.05
C SER A 53 -31.97 1.70 39.53
N GLY A 54 -31.99 2.12 40.80
CA GLY A 54 -30.83 2.68 41.46
C GLY A 54 -29.78 1.63 41.80
N ARG A 55 -28.51 2.06 41.78
CA ARG A 55 -27.49 1.64 42.75
C ARG A 55 -26.39 2.69 42.80
N VAL A 56 -26.51 3.58 43.78
CA VAL A 56 -25.45 4.50 44.22
C VAL A 56 -24.29 3.68 44.80
N VAL A 57 -23.09 3.87 44.26
CA VAL A 57 -21.84 3.34 44.83
C VAL A 57 -21.14 4.48 45.57
N PRO A 58 -20.97 4.42 46.90
CA PRO A 58 -20.22 5.45 47.61
C PRO A 58 -18.71 5.31 47.39
N LEU A 59 -18.05 6.45 47.22
CA LEU A 59 -16.60 6.61 47.18
C LEU A 59 -16.03 6.34 48.58
N ASN A 60 -15.37 5.19 48.74
CA ASN A 60 -14.61 4.87 49.95
C ASN A 60 -13.15 5.34 49.78
N GLY A 61 -12.73 6.26 50.63
CA GLY A 61 -11.36 6.73 50.71
C GLY A 61 -10.46 5.78 51.52
N ASN A 62 -9.18 5.87 51.20
CA ASN A 62 -8.02 5.62 52.07
C ASN A 62 -7.38 4.22 51.96
N ALA A 63 -6.41 4.11 51.05
CA ALA A 63 -5.18 3.37 51.32
C ALA A 63 -3.97 4.25 50.98
N ALA A 64 -3.17 4.50 52.03
CA ALA A 64 -1.94 5.28 52.11
C ALA A 64 -0.97 5.05 50.93
N ARG A 65 -0.37 6.08 50.31
CA ARG A 65 0.81 6.84 50.79
C ARG A 65 1.88 5.98 51.47
N GLY A 66 2.88 5.57 50.68
CA GLY A 66 4.16 5.10 51.19
C GLY A 66 5.08 4.54 50.10
N ALA A 67 5.87 5.40 49.45
CA ALA A 67 7.25 5.12 48.99
C ALA A 67 7.79 6.33 48.21
N GLY A 68 8.47 7.22 48.91
CA GLY A 68 9.36 8.18 48.28
C GLY A 68 10.62 7.50 47.73
N GLY A 69 11.27 8.16 46.77
CA GLY A 69 12.71 8.04 46.57
C GLY A 69 13.22 7.31 45.32
N TRP A 70 12.72 7.63 44.12
CA TRP A 70 13.33 7.17 42.85
C TRP A 70 13.57 8.31 41.83
N PHE A 71 13.41 9.57 42.21
CA PHE A 71 13.49 10.72 41.27
C PHE A 71 14.46 11.83 41.68
N ASN A 72 15.66 11.47 42.15
CA ASN A 72 16.80 12.39 42.18
C ASN A 72 17.88 11.92 41.19
N LEU A 73 17.47 11.65 39.95
CA LEU A 73 18.41 11.44 38.85
C LEU A 73 18.38 12.68 37.96
N ASN A 74 19.54 13.35 37.85
CA ASN A 74 19.72 14.53 37.01
C ASN A 74 19.21 14.24 35.59
N TRP A 75 18.11 14.89 35.18
CA TRP A 75 17.44 14.63 33.88
C TRP A 75 18.39 14.73 32.67
N ARG A 76 19.50 15.46 32.83
CA ARG A 76 20.58 15.60 31.85
C ARG A 76 21.28 14.28 31.51
N VAL A 77 21.38 13.34 32.46
CA VAL A 77 21.98 12.01 32.25
C VAL A 77 20.98 11.05 31.59
N ALA A 78 19.71 11.14 31.96
CA ALA A 78 18.65 10.39 31.29
C ALA A 78 18.53 10.79 29.80
N ALA A 79 18.66 12.08 29.49
CA ALA A 79 18.64 12.58 28.11
C ALA A 79 19.81 12.04 27.26
N SER A 80 21.03 11.94 27.80
CA SER A 80 22.17 11.39 27.04
C SER A 80 22.02 9.90 26.72
N ILE A 81 21.46 9.13 27.65
CA ILE A 81 21.19 7.70 27.43
C ILE A 81 20.06 7.54 26.41
N ALA A 82 19.02 8.37 26.48
CA ALA A 82 17.94 8.38 25.50
C ALA A 82 18.44 8.74 24.09
N VAL A 83 19.33 9.73 23.95
CA VAL A 83 19.93 10.11 22.65
C VAL A 83 20.81 8.99 22.10
N LEU A 84 21.58 8.29 22.93
CA LEU A 84 22.42 7.17 22.49
C LEU A 84 21.60 5.94 22.09
N LEU A 85 20.50 5.65 22.79
CA LEU A 85 19.58 4.58 22.41
C LEU A 85 18.80 4.94 21.13
N LEU A 86 18.43 6.21 20.95
CA LEU A 86 17.78 6.70 19.74
C LEU A 86 18.74 6.67 18.54
N ALA A 87 19.98 7.14 18.71
CA ALA A 87 21.00 7.09 17.67
C ALA A 87 21.39 5.64 17.34
N GLY A 88 21.54 4.79 18.35
CA GLY A 88 21.82 3.36 18.17
C GLY A 88 20.71 2.63 17.42
N THR A 89 19.43 2.89 17.72
CA THR A 89 18.29 2.30 16.99
C THR A 89 18.15 2.85 15.56
N LEU A 90 18.43 4.13 15.34
CA LEU A 90 18.44 4.73 14.00
C LEU A 90 19.57 4.17 13.13
N LEU A 91 20.78 4.04 13.68
CA LEU A 91 21.90 3.41 12.99
C LEU A 91 21.64 1.92 12.75
N TYR A 92 21.11 1.18 13.74
CA TYR A 92 20.78 -0.23 13.59
C TYR A 92 19.74 -0.49 12.50
N LYS A 93 18.69 0.34 12.40
CA LYS A 93 17.74 0.29 11.29
C LYS A 93 18.37 0.62 9.92
N ASN A 94 19.42 1.43 9.89
CA ASN A 94 20.15 1.80 8.67
C ASN A 94 21.20 0.75 8.24
N TYR A 95 21.67 -0.10 9.16
CA TYR A 95 22.63 -1.18 8.88
C TYR A 95 21.98 -2.54 8.55
N GLN A 96 20.66 -2.67 8.61
CA GLN A 96 20.02 -3.86 8.06
C GLN A 96 20.05 -3.81 6.54
N PRO A 97 20.66 -4.79 5.83
CA PRO A 97 20.44 -4.94 4.41
C PRO A 97 18.95 -5.22 4.20
N LYS A 98 18.23 -4.27 3.60
CA LYS A 98 16.84 -4.42 3.18
C LYS A 98 16.75 -5.37 1.99
N THR A 99 17.05 -6.65 2.19
CA THR A 99 16.79 -7.71 1.22
C THR A 99 16.50 -9.02 1.95
N ALA A 100 15.54 -9.01 2.87
CA ALA A 100 14.80 -10.22 3.19
C ALA A 100 13.52 -10.15 2.37
N ALA A 101 13.45 -10.93 1.29
CA ALA A 101 12.18 -11.22 0.65
C ALA A 101 11.24 -11.73 1.76
N PRO A 102 10.03 -11.17 1.93
CA PRO A 102 9.08 -11.65 2.94
C PRO A 102 8.94 -13.17 2.83
N SER A 103 8.89 -13.86 3.96
CA SER A 103 8.94 -15.33 4.09
C SER A 103 7.95 -16.06 3.18
N GLU A 104 6.83 -15.40 2.82
CA GLU A 104 5.83 -15.87 1.87
C GLU A 104 6.34 -16.00 0.41
N LEU A 105 7.31 -15.18 0.00
CA LEU A 105 7.93 -15.26 -1.33
C LEU A 105 8.95 -16.41 -1.43
N VAL A 106 9.45 -16.92 -0.30
CA VAL A 106 10.34 -18.09 -0.27
C VAL A 106 9.57 -19.39 -0.48
N ALA A 107 8.29 -19.44 -0.07
CA ALA A 107 7.40 -20.58 -0.29
C ALA A 107 7.16 -20.85 -1.79
N ALA A 108 7.23 -19.81 -2.62
CA ALA A 108 7.17 -19.86 -4.07
C ALA A 108 8.49 -20.30 -4.76
N GLY A 109 9.56 -20.49 -3.99
CA GLY A 109 10.87 -20.92 -4.47
C GLY A 109 11.92 -19.78 -4.53
N PRO A 110 13.21 -20.11 -4.35
CA PRO A 110 14.27 -19.12 -4.22
C PRO A 110 14.51 -18.28 -5.48
N ALA A 111 14.26 -18.82 -6.68
CA ALA A 111 14.42 -18.10 -7.94
C ALA A 111 13.44 -16.92 -8.08
N TYR A 112 12.19 -17.10 -7.63
CA TYR A 112 11.17 -16.05 -7.66
C TYR A 112 11.54 -14.88 -6.74
N ALA A 113 11.94 -15.19 -5.50
CA ALA A 113 12.35 -14.17 -4.53
C ALA A 113 13.51 -13.30 -5.05
N GLN A 114 14.48 -13.90 -5.75
CA GLN A 114 15.58 -13.18 -6.39
C GLN A 114 15.08 -12.27 -7.52
N GLN A 115 14.17 -12.75 -8.37
CA GLN A 115 13.64 -11.99 -9.49
C GLN A 115 12.83 -10.77 -9.02
N VAL A 116 11.98 -10.94 -8.00
CA VAL A 116 11.25 -9.83 -7.38
C VAL A 116 12.22 -8.81 -6.80
N ALA A 117 13.21 -9.25 -6.01
CA ALA A 117 14.19 -8.34 -5.41
C ALA A 117 14.95 -7.54 -6.48
N HIS A 118 15.40 -8.21 -7.55
CA HIS A 118 16.08 -7.57 -8.67
C HIS A 118 15.19 -6.51 -9.35
N TYR A 119 13.93 -6.83 -9.66
CA TYR A 119 13.03 -5.88 -10.30
C TYR A 119 12.64 -4.72 -9.39
N THR A 120 12.40 -4.96 -8.10
CA THR A 120 12.12 -3.90 -7.13
C THR A 120 13.27 -2.90 -7.08
N GLN A 121 14.52 -3.37 -7.00
CA GLN A 121 15.69 -2.49 -7.04
C GLN A 121 15.75 -1.66 -8.34
N LEU A 122 15.47 -2.29 -9.49
CA LEU A 122 15.48 -1.60 -10.77
C LEU A 122 14.38 -0.52 -10.87
N ILE A 123 13.18 -0.82 -10.36
CA ILE A 123 12.05 0.10 -10.29
C ILE A 123 12.40 1.29 -9.39
N ASP A 124 12.93 1.03 -8.19
CA ASP A 124 13.30 2.09 -7.25
C ASP A 124 14.33 3.05 -7.84
N ASN A 125 15.38 2.52 -8.47
CA ASN A 125 16.41 3.33 -9.13
C ASN A 125 15.82 4.20 -10.25
N LYS A 126 14.96 3.62 -11.09
CA LYS A 126 14.31 4.34 -12.19
C LYS A 126 13.30 5.39 -11.72
N ARG A 127 12.57 5.12 -10.64
CA ARG A 127 11.67 6.12 -10.02
C ARG A 127 12.46 7.29 -9.46
N ALA A 128 13.61 7.04 -8.84
CA ALA A 128 14.51 8.09 -8.36
C ALA A 128 15.05 8.93 -9.51
N GLU A 129 15.49 8.29 -10.60
CA GLU A 129 15.93 8.95 -11.82
C GLU A 129 14.82 9.79 -12.45
N LEU A 130 13.61 9.23 -12.57
CA LEU A 130 12.43 9.93 -13.08
C LEU A 130 12.17 11.21 -12.28
N LYS A 131 12.16 11.09 -10.95
CA LYS A 131 11.98 12.23 -10.03
C LYS A 131 13.07 13.28 -10.19
N GLN A 132 14.33 12.86 -10.33
CA GLN A 132 15.45 13.77 -10.54
C GLN A 132 15.32 14.52 -11.87
N MET A 133 14.98 13.82 -12.96
CA MET A 133 14.89 14.41 -14.29
C MET A 133 13.68 15.34 -14.47
N THR A 134 12.62 15.11 -13.71
CA THR A 134 11.38 15.92 -13.68
C THR A 134 11.37 16.98 -12.59
N GLY A 135 12.46 17.16 -11.83
CA GLY A 135 12.51 18.12 -10.72
C GLY A 135 12.18 19.57 -11.10
N SER A 136 12.36 19.95 -12.36
CA SER A 136 11.98 21.27 -12.90
C SER A 136 10.53 21.36 -13.37
N ASN A 137 9.81 20.24 -13.49
CA ASN A 137 8.40 20.18 -13.90
C ASN A 137 7.62 19.14 -13.07
N PRO A 138 7.15 19.53 -11.87
CA PRO A 138 6.40 18.64 -10.99
C PRO A 138 5.10 18.08 -11.62
N ALA A 139 4.43 18.85 -12.48
CA ALA A 139 3.21 18.40 -13.15
C ALA A 139 3.48 17.23 -14.11
N LEU A 140 4.63 17.22 -14.78
CA LEU A 140 5.05 16.12 -15.64
C LEU A 140 5.36 14.85 -14.83
N TYR A 141 5.96 15.00 -13.64
CA TYR A 141 6.18 13.88 -12.74
C TYR A 141 4.85 13.21 -12.36
N GLU A 142 3.87 13.99 -11.92
CA GLU A 142 2.56 13.48 -11.51
C GLU A 142 1.82 12.73 -12.63
N GLN A 143 1.90 13.24 -13.87
CA GLN A 143 1.34 12.55 -15.03
C GLN A 143 1.97 11.18 -15.27
N PHE A 144 3.28 11.08 -15.08
CA PHE A 144 4.02 9.85 -15.28
C PHE A 144 3.91 8.88 -14.10
N SER A 145 3.83 9.38 -12.86
CA SER A 145 3.69 8.53 -11.68
C SER A 145 2.31 7.89 -11.57
N ALA A 146 1.25 8.53 -12.09
CA ALA A 146 -0.12 8.01 -11.98
C ALA A 146 -0.30 6.58 -12.55
N ASP A 147 0.28 6.29 -13.72
CA ASP A 147 0.20 4.96 -14.32
C ASP A 147 1.10 3.93 -13.59
N LEU A 148 2.21 4.39 -13.01
CA LEU A 148 3.05 3.55 -12.15
C LEU A 148 2.31 3.16 -10.88
N ASP A 149 1.58 4.09 -10.27
CA ASP A 149 0.80 3.83 -9.07
C ASP A 149 -0.30 2.80 -9.36
N ARG A 150 -0.96 2.87 -10.52
CA ARG A 150 -1.94 1.84 -10.93
C ARG A 150 -1.33 0.45 -11.03
N LEU A 151 -0.15 0.34 -11.66
CA LEU A 151 0.56 -0.93 -11.77
C LEU A 151 0.97 -1.44 -10.38
N GLU A 152 1.44 -0.56 -9.50
CA GLU A 152 1.81 -0.91 -8.13
C GLU A 152 0.60 -1.44 -7.33
N HIS A 153 -0.56 -0.79 -7.43
CA HIS A 153 -1.78 -1.28 -6.79
C HIS A 153 -2.18 -2.67 -7.31
N SER A 154 -2.04 -2.92 -8.62
CA SER A 154 -2.27 -4.25 -9.19
C SER A 154 -1.30 -5.29 -8.63
N TYR A 155 -0.01 -4.95 -8.47
CA TYR A 155 0.97 -5.83 -7.83
C TYR A 155 0.60 -6.15 -6.37
N GLN A 156 0.20 -5.13 -5.59
CA GLN A 156 -0.19 -5.33 -4.20
C GLN A 156 -1.45 -6.20 -4.06
N GLY A 157 -2.42 -6.04 -4.96
CA GLY A 157 -3.60 -6.91 -5.03
C GLY A 157 -3.22 -8.38 -5.28
N LEU A 158 -2.41 -8.62 -6.30
CA LEU A 158 -1.89 -9.96 -6.61
C LEU A 158 -1.09 -10.55 -5.42
N LYS A 159 -0.30 -9.73 -4.74
CA LYS A 159 0.46 -10.16 -3.56
C LYS A 159 -0.47 -10.56 -2.40
N ALA A 160 -1.55 -9.82 -2.17
CA ALA A 160 -2.51 -10.11 -1.11
C ALA A 160 -3.30 -11.41 -1.38
N GLU A 161 -3.56 -11.72 -2.64
CA GLU A 161 -4.25 -12.95 -3.05
C GLU A 161 -3.34 -14.20 -3.01
N LEU A 162 -2.02 -14.02 -3.08
CA LEU A 162 -1.04 -15.10 -3.20
C LEU A 162 -1.13 -16.19 -2.11
N PRO A 163 -1.27 -15.87 -0.81
CA PRO A 163 -1.34 -16.89 0.24
C PRO A 163 -2.61 -17.75 0.17
N GLN A 164 -3.69 -17.23 -0.41
CA GLN A 164 -5.01 -17.86 -0.44
C GLN A 164 -5.31 -18.56 -1.78
N ASN A 165 -4.49 -18.32 -2.80
CA ASN A 165 -4.74 -18.81 -4.15
C ASN A 165 -4.19 -20.24 -4.33
N PRO A 166 -5.01 -21.23 -4.75
CA PRO A 166 -4.51 -22.58 -5.04
C PRO A 166 -3.56 -22.63 -6.26
N ASN A 167 -3.67 -21.66 -7.17
CA ASN A 167 -2.84 -21.54 -8.39
C ASN A 167 -1.76 -20.46 -8.22
N GLN A 168 -0.95 -20.57 -7.17
CA GLN A 168 0.09 -19.58 -6.81
C GLN A 168 1.05 -19.27 -7.96
N GLU A 169 1.42 -20.26 -8.76
CA GLU A 169 2.34 -20.09 -9.88
C GLU A 169 1.84 -19.08 -10.93
N VAL A 170 0.55 -19.14 -11.27
CA VAL A 170 -0.07 -18.21 -12.24
C VAL A 170 -0.05 -16.79 -11.68
N LEU A 171 -0.32 -16.64 -10.38
CA LEU A 171 -0.33 -15.34 -9.73
C LEU A 171 1.08 -14.75 -9.61
N ILE A 172 2.07 -15.60 -9.29
CA ILE A 172 3.49 -15.25 -9.32
C ILE A 172 3.91 -14.73 -10.70
N GLN A 173 3.51 -15.43 -11.77
CA GLN A 173 3.78 -15.00 -13.13
C GLN A 173 3.10 -13.67 -13.46
N ALA A 174 1.87 -13.44 -12.99
CA ALA A 174 1.18 -12.15 -13.15
C ALA A 174 1.89 -11.03 -12.38
N MET A 175 2.39 -11.30 -11.18
CA MET A 175 3.17 -10.36 -10.38
C MET A 175 4.49 -9.99 -11.07
N ILE A 176 5.22 -10.98 -11.59
CA ILE A 176 6.44 -10.76 -12.38
C ILE A 176 6.13 -9.89 -13.61
N GLN A 177 5.06 -10.20 -14.34
CA GLN A 177 4.64 -9.42 -15.51
C GLN A 177 4.30 -7.98 -15.12
N ASN A 178 3.61 -7.77 -14.00
CA ASN A 178 3.33 -6.44 -13.49
C ASN A 178 4.63 -5.65 -13.25
N LEU A 179 5.61 -6.23 -12.54
CA LEU A 179 6.92 -5.59 -12.31
C LEU A 179 7.64 -5.27 -13.63
N GLN A 180 7.60 -6.17 -14.61
CA GLN A 180 8.17 -5.93 -15.93
C GLN A 180 7.48 -4.77 -16.67
N LEU A 181 6.15 -4.66 -16.56
CA LEU A 181 5.39 -3.54 -17.11
C LEU A 181 5.80 -2.22 -16.46
N GLN A 182 5.98 -2.19 -15.13
CA GLN A 182 6.46 -1.00 -14.43
C GLN A 182 7.83 -0.56 -14.96
N ILE A 183 8.76 -1.50 -15.14
CA ILE A 183 10.10 -1.22 -15.68
C ILE A 183 10.02 -0.68 -17.11
N ASN A 184 9.20 -1.30 -17.97
CA ASN A 184 9.03 -0.88 -19.36
C ASN A 184 8.44 0.52 -19.45
N LEU A 185 7.44 0.82 -18.63
CA LEU A 185 6.83 2.14 -18.55
C LEU A 185 7.86 3.19 -18.10
N LEU A 186 8.61 2.91 -17.02
CA LEU A 186 9.67 3.79 -16.52
C LEU A 186 10.73 4.08 -17.59
N ASN A 187 11.17 3.05 -18.33
CA ASN A 187 12.14 3.21 -19.41
C ASN A 187 11.62 4.15 -20.51
N GLU A 188 10.35 4.02 -20.88
CA GLU A 188 9.76 4.87 -21.92
C GLU A 188 9.61 6.30 -21.44
N GLN A 189 9.16 6.51 -20.19
CA GLN A 189 9.03 7.83 -19.59
C GLN A 189 10.38 8.57 -19.55
N LEU A 190 11.45 7.89 -19.11
CA LEU A 190 12.80 8.45 -19.10
C LEU A 190 13.26 8.84 -20.51
N ARG A 191 13.06 7.98 -21.50
CA ARG A 191 13.37 8.26 -22.91
C ARG A 191 12.63 9.48 -23.45
N VAL A 192 11.36 9.63 -23.10
CA VAL A 192 10.57 10.81 -23.50
C VAL A 192 11.16 12.08 -22.89
N ILE A 193 11.55 12.05 -21.62
CA ILE A 193 12.18 13.20 -20.94
C ILE A 193 13.51 13.56 -21.58
N GLU A 194 14.36 12.58 -21.90
CA GLU A 194 15.63 12.81 -22.60
C GLU A 194 15.40 13.50 -23.95
N ARG A 195 14.41 13.02 -24.72
CA ARG A 195 14.06 13.61 -26.02
C ARG A 195 13.62 15.07 -25.88
N ILE A 196 12.77 15.36 -24.91
CA ILE A 196 12.30 16.74 -24.64
C ILE A 196 13.48 17.64 -24.28
N LYS A 197 14.40 17.17 -23.42
CA LYS A 197 15.61 17.93 -23.07
C LYS A 197 16.49 18.22 -24.28
N HIS A 198 16.77 17.21 -25.12
CA HIS A 198 17.59 17.38 -26.31
C HIS A 198 16.96 18.34 -27.34
N GLN A 199 15.63 18.31 -27.50
CA GLN A 199 14.93 19.24 -28.39
C GLN A 199 15.04 20.69 -27.92
N ASN A 200 14.86 20.93 -26.62
CA ASN A 200 14.99 22.26 -26.04
C ASN A 200 16.43 22.81 -26.12
N GLN A 201 17.44 21.95 -25.99
CA GLN A 201 18.84 22.34 -26.16
C GLN A 201 19.13 22.81 -27.59
N LYS A 202 18.75 22.02 -28.60
CA LYS A 202 18.93 22.39 -30.02
C LYS A 202 18.18 23.68 -30.39
N ALA A 203 16.99 23.88 -29.82
CA ALA A 203 16.24 25.11 -30.02
C ALA A 203 16.98 26.34 -29.47
N ASN A 204 17.62 26.23 -28.30
CA ASN A 204 18.40 27.32 -27.71
C ASN A 204 19.73 27.60 -28.45
N GLU A 205 20.37 26.57 -29.04
CA GLU A 205 21.62 26.76 -29.81
C GLU A 205 21.40 27.50 -31.14
N ASN A 206 20.23 27.37 -31.78
CA ASN A 206 19.93 28.03 -33.06
C ASN A 206 19.44 29.48 -32.91
N VAL A 207 19.28 29.98 -31.68
CA VAL A 207 18.75 31.32 -31.37
C VAL A 207 19.87 32.26 -30.88
N VAL A 208 21.11 31.75 -30.74
CA VAL A 208 22.32 32.52 -30.39
C VAL A 208 23.18 32.72 -31.62
#